data_AF-A0A3M0EEJ3-F1
#
_entry.id   AF-A0A3M0EEJ3-F1
#
_cell.length_a   1.000
_cell.length_b   1.000
_cell.length_c   1.000
_cell.angle_alpha   90.00
_cell.angle_beta   90.00
_cell.angle_gamma   90.00
#
_symmetry.space_group_name_H-M   'P 1'
#
loop_
_entity.id
_entity.type
_entity.pdbx_description
1 polymer ?
#
loop_
_entity_poly.entity_id
_entity_poly.type
_entity_poly.pdbx_seq_one_letter_code
_entity_poly.pdbx_strand_id
1 'polypeptide(L)'
;MTKLRTPDTFQDAMTKVLAQIGPAEAARVITALTKRDYSARTMREWSDPDTGTLPTLMQALALDTAHRLAGGEDAPFRDAFSQQLGIKIQQQEACRLALVADSLDFIHKAGELHSALFAAAQPSSSPRDHHHALVKAQQVDGVLRRIRRRLPNFLRPTMSTGSGNTGGTHQ
;
A
#
# COMPACT_ATOMS: atom_id res chain seq x y z
N MET A 1 2.07 -13.22 -27.97
CA MET A 1 3.12 -12.54 -27.19
C MET A 1 2.54 -12.17 -25.83
N THR A 2 2.83 -12.96 -24.81
CA THR A 2 2.39 -12.66 -23.43
C THR A 2 3.30 -11.55 -22.91
N LYS A 3 2.74 -10.37 -22.67
CA LYS A 3 3.45 -9.23 -22.10
C LYS A 3 4.15 -9.69 -20.81
N LEU A 4 5.48 -9.58 -20.76
CA LEU A 4 6.26 -9.89 -19.56
C LEU A 4 5.66 -9.07 -18.40
N ARG A 5 5.10 -9.74 -17.40
CA ARG A 5 4.56 -9.05 -16.22
C ARG A 5 5.72 -8.65 -15.32
N THR A 6 5.74 -7.38 -14.92
CA THR A 6 6.57 -6.93 -13.80
C THR A 6 6.10 -7.66 -12.55
N PRO A 7 6.99 -8.21 -11.73
CA PRO A 7 6.57 -8.85 -10.49
C PRO A 7 5.91 -7.83 -9.56
N ASP A 8 4.71 -8.13 -9.09
CA ASP A 8 3.97 -7.25 -8.16
C ASP A 8 4.38 -7.53 -6.70
N THR A 9 4.92 -8.72 -6.43
CA THR A 9 5.41 -9.16 -5.12
C THR A 9 6.85 -9.70 -5.15
N PHE A 10 7.49 -9.82 -3.98
CA PHE A 10 8.82 -10.43 -3.88
C PHE A 10 8.79 -11.94 -4.18
N GLN A 11 7.67 -12.60 -3.91
CA GLN A 11 7.43 -13.99 -4.27
C GLN A 11 7.29 -14.17 -5.78
N ASP A 12 6.62 -13.25 -6.46
CA ASP A 12 6.58 -13.22 -7.93
C ASP A 12 7.97 -12.97 -8.51
N ALA A 13 8.77 -12.09 -7.89
CA ALA A 13 10.14 -11.84 -8.30
C ALA A 13 10.99 -13.10 -8.16
N MET A 14 10.87 -13.81 -7.04
CA MET A 14 11.54 -15.09 -6.84
C MET A 14 11.08 -16.13 -7.86
N THR A 15 9.78 -16.24 -8.14
CA THR A 15 9.23 -17.14 -9.17
C THR A 15 9.87 -16.87 -10.53
N LYS A 16 10.04 -15.59 -10.89
CA LYS A 16 10.67 -15.19 -12.14
C LYS A 16 12.15 -15.54 -12.20
N VAL A 17 12.90 -15.28 -11.13
CA VAL A 17 14.31 -15.69 -11.04
C VAL A 17 14.43 -17.21 -11.16
N LEU A 18 13.59 -17.95 -10.45
CA LEU A 18 13.58 -19.42 -10.50
C LEU A 18 13.25 -19.96 -11.88
N ALA A 19 12.37 -19.30 -12.64
CA ALA A 19 12.07 -19.68 -14.01
C ALA A 19 13.28 -19.49 -14.95
N GLN A 20 14.15 -18.52 -14.68
CA GLN A 20 15.33 -18.23 -15.50
C GLN A 20 16.53 -19.11 -15.16
N ILE A 21 16.94 -19.16 -13.90
CA ILE A 21 18.19 -19.82 -13.48
C ILE A 21 17.97 -21.17 -12.78
N GLY A 22 16.73 -21.45 -12.39
CA GLY A 22 16.39 -22.67 -11.65
C GLY A 22 16.73 -22.60 -10.14
N PRO A 23 16.10 -23.45 -9.32
CA PRO A 23 16.24 -23.40 -7.86
C PRO A 23 17.59 -23.91 -7.34
N ALA A 24 18.27 -24.79 -8.07
CA ALA A 24 19.59 -25.27 -7.70
C ALA A 24 20.65 -24.17 -7.85
N GLU A 25 20.61 -23.44 -8.96
CA GLU A 25 21.55 -22.34 -9.21
C GLU A 25 21.29 -21.15 -8.30
N ALA A 26 20.02 -20.78 -8.09
CA ALA A 26 19.65 -19.76 -7.12
C ALA A 26 20.21 -20.10 -5.71
N ALA A 27 20.08 -21.36 -5.27
CA ALA A 27 20.64 -21.80 -4.00
C ALA A 27 22.17 -21.68 -3.97
N ARG A 28 22.86 -22.08 -5.05
CA ARG A 28 24.32 -21.96 -5.19
C ARG A 28 24.80 -20.52 -5.08
N VAL A 29 24.11 -19.58 -5.74
CA VAL A 29 24.39 -18.13 -5.68
C VAL A 29 24.31 -17.63 -4.24
N ILE A 30 23.25 -17.99 -3.51
CA ILE A 30 23.07 -17.55 -2.12
C ILE A 30 24.07 -18.21 -1.18
N THR A 31 24.40 -19.49 -1.37
CA THR A 31 25.43 -20.16 -0.58
C THR A 31 26.80 -19.53 -0.78
N ALA A 32 27.15 -19.19 -2.02
CA ALA A 32 28.41 -18.51 -2.32
C ALA A 32 28.50 -17.13 -1.63
N LEU A 33 27.40 -16.37 -1.61
CA LEU A 33 27.31 -15.06 -0.98
C LEU A 33 27.42 -15.14 0.55
N THR A 34 26.66 -16.05 1.17
CA THR A 34 26.47 -16.08 2.64
C THR A 34 27.45 -17.00 3.36
N LYS A 35 28.19 -17.85 2.62
CA LYS A 35 29.03 -18.93 3.19
C LYS A 35 28.23 -19.92 4.06
N ARG A 36 26.92 -20.02 3.81
CA ARG A 36 26.00 -20.94 4.47
C ARG A 36 25.31 -21.81 3.43
N ASP A 37 25.05 -23.06 3.75
CA ASP A 37 24.32 -23.95 2.84
C ASP A 37 22.83 -23.55 2.74
N TYR A 38 22.39 -23.31 1.51
CA TYR A 38 21.02 -23.05 1.12
C TYR A 38 20.57 -24.15 0.17
N SER A 39 19.31 -24.54 0.27
CA SER A 39 18.76 -25.63 -0.54
C SER A 39 17.83 -25.10 -1.63
N ALA A 40 17.64 -25.90 -2.68
CA ALA A 40 16.63 -25.65 -3.70
C ALA A 40 15.21 -25.55 -3.11
N ARG A 41 14.95 -26.22 -1.97
CA ARG A 41 13.69 -26.12 -1.25
C ARG A 41 13.48 -24.71 -0.69
N THR A 42 14.49 -24.13 -0.04
CA THR A 42 14.43 -22.77 0.51
C THR A 42 14.13 -21.73 -0.59
N MET A 43 14.71 -21.92 -1.78
CA MET A 43 14.44 -21.03 -2.91
C MET A 43 12.96 -21.10 -3.35
N ARG A 44 12.36 -22.30 -3.36
CA ARG A 44 10.94 -22.48 -3.65
C ARG A 44 10.04 -21.91 -2.56
N GLU A 45 10.44 -22.03 -1.29
CA GLU A 45 9.73 -21.42 -0.17
C GLU A 45 9.67 -19.89 -0.32
N TRP A 46 10.75 -19.25 -0.78
CA TRP A 46 10.75 -17.80 -1.06
C TRP A 46 9.87 -17.36 -2.24
N SER A 47 9.52 -18.27 -3.15
CA SER A 47 8.52 -18.02 -4.20
C SER A 47 7.09 -18.30 -3.76
N ASP A 48 6.90 -18.90 -2.58
CA ASP A 48 5.59 -19.28 -2.07
C ASP A 48 4.99 -18.13 -1.23
N PRO A 49 3.83 -17.56 -1.63
CA PRO A 49 3.18 -16.49 -0.88
C PRO A 49 2.77 -16.90 0.54
N ASP A 50 2.56 -18.19 0.81
CA ASP A 50 2.01 -18.68 2.07
C ASP A 50 3.07 -18.91 3.16
N THR A 51 4.35 -19.00 2.80
CA THR A 51 5.43 -19.27 3.79
C THR A 51 5.86 -18.03 4.57
N GLY A 52 5.66 -16.83 4.00
CA GLY A 52 6.08 -15.55 4.59
C GLY A 52 7.59 -15.34 4.71
N THR A 53 8.41 -16.27 4.19
CA THR A 53 9.87 -16.15 4.22
C THR A 53 10.40 -15.53 2.93
N LEU A 54 11.35 -14.60 3.04
CA LEU A 54 11.91 -13.86 1.90
C LEU A 54 13.44 -13.75 2.01
N PRO A 55 14.15 -13.60 0.88
CA PRO A 55 15.57 -13.27 0.90
C PRO A 55 15.81 -11.89 1.53
N THR A 56 17.00 -11.70 2.11
CA THR A 56 17.46 -10.37 2.50
C THR A 56 17.72 -9.50 1.27
N LEU A 57 17.82 -8.17 1.45
CA LEU A 57 18.08 -7.26 0.33
C LEU A 57 19.38 -7.59 -0.43
N MET A 58 20.42 -8.01 0.29
CA MET A 58 21.69 -8.42 -0.32
C MET A 58 21.55 -9.72 -1.12
N GLN A 59 20.76 -10.67 -0.63
CA GLN A 59 20.46 -11.91 -1.35
C GLN A 59 19.61 -11.63 -2.59
N ALA A 60 18.60 -10.77 -2.49
CA ALA A 60 17.78 -10.32 -3.60
C ALA A 60 18.62 -9.65 -4.70
N LEU A 61 19.58 -8.79 -4.33
CA LEU A 61 20.51 -8.18 -5.28
C LEU A 61 21.38 -9.22 -6.00
N ALA A 62 21.88 -10.23 -5.28
CA ALA A 62 22.67 -11.31 -5.86
C ALA A 62 21.85 -12.16 -6.84
N LEU A 63 20.58 -12.42 -6.51
CA LEU A 63 19.63 -13.13 -7.37
C LEU A 63 19.29 -12.34 -8.64
N ASP A 64 19.02 -11.04 -8.52
CA ASP A 64 18.82 -10.15 -9.68
C ASP A 64 20.07 -10.12 -10.57
N THR A 65 21.25 -10.08 -9.95
CA THR A 65 22.53 -10.12 -10.68
C THR A 65 22.68 -11.43 -11.45
N ALA A 66 22.42 -12.56 -10.81
CA ALA A 66 22.47 -13.88 -11.45
C ALA A 66 21.44 -14.01 -12.58
N HIS A 67 20.22 -13.51 -12.38
CA HIS A 67 19.18 -13.45 -13.41
C HIS A 67 19.64 -12.66 -14.64
N ARG A 68 20.23 -11.48 -14.44
CA ARG A 68 20.75 -10.66 -15.54
C ARG A 68 21.94 -11.32 -16.26
N LEU A 69 22.86 -11.91 -15.51
CA LEU A 69 23.99 -12.65 -16.10
C LEU A 69 23.54 -13.89 -16.89
N ALA A 70 22.39 -14.47 -16.54
CA ALA A 70 21.76 -15.57 -17.27
C ALA A 70 20.91 -15.10 -18.47
N GLY A 71 21.00 -13.83 -18.87
CA GLY A 71 20.29 -13.27 -20.03
C GLY A 71 18.93 -12.64 -19.71
N GLY A 72 18.60 -12.45 -18.44
CA GLY A 72 17.43 -11.67 -18.03
C GLY A 72 17.61 -10.17 -18.32
N GLU A 73 16.61 -9.57 -18.96
CA GLU A 73 16.64 -8.13 -19.31
C GLU A 73 16.30 -7.21 -18.12
N ASP A 74 15.62 -7.74 -17.10
CA ASP A 74 15.08 -7.00 -15.97
C ASP A 74 15.77 -7.35 -14.64
N ALA A 75 15.32 -6.72 -13.54
CA ALA A 75 15.81 -6.98 -12.19
C ALA A 75 14.61 -7.28 -11.29
N PRO A 76 14.15 -8.55 -11.24
CA PRO A 76 12.87 -8.92 -10.65
C PRO A 76 12.62 -8.37 -9.24
N PHE A 77 13.58 -8.47 -8.32
CA PHE A 77 13.42 -7.99 -6.95
C PHE A 77 13.45 -6.47 -6.86
N ARG A 78 14.34 -5.79 -7.60
CA ARG A 78 14.37 -4.33 -7.70
C ARG A 78 13.05 -3.79 -8.25
N ASP A 79 12.51 -4.43 -9.26
CA ASP A 79 11.29 -4.00 -9.93
C ASP A 79 10.08 -4.23 -9.02
N ALA A 80 10.02 -5.36 -8.31
CA ALA A 80 9.01 -5.61 -7.27
C ALA A 80 9.06 -4.57 -6.14
N PHE A 81 10.27 -4.22 -5.66
CA PHE A 81 10.44 -3.18 -4.65
C PHE A 81 9.90 -1.83 -5.14
N SER A 82 10.27 -1.45 -6.36
CA SER A 82 9.84 -0.19 -6.98
C SER A 82 8.31 -0.13 -7.13
N GLN A 83 7.70 -1.23 -7.56
CA GLN A 83 6.25 -1.37 -7.70
C GLN A 83 5.55 -1.23 -6.34
N GLN A 84 5.99 -1.96 -5.32
CA GLN A 84 5.39 -1.89 -3.97
C GLN A 84 5.55 -0.51 -3.34
N LEU A 85 6.70 0.13 -3.53
CA LEU A 85 6.92 1.50 -3.08
C LEU A 85 5.97 2.47 -3.79
N GLY A 86 5.82 2.33 -5.11
CA GLY A 86 4.86 3.10 -5.91
C GLY A 86 3.43 2.97 -5.40
N ILE A 87 2.97 1.74 -5.12
CA ILE A 87 1.63 1.49 -4.56
C ILE A 87 1.46 2.19 -3.20
N LYS A 88 2.45 2.10 -2.31
CA LYS A 88 2.39 2.77 -1.00
C LYS A 88 2.32 4.29 -1.12
N ILE A 89 3.10 4.88 -2.02
CA ILE A 89 3.07 6.32 -2.29
C ILE A 89 1.70 6.73 -2.84
N GLN A 90 1.19 6.01 -3.85
CA GLN A 90 -0.12 6.28 -4.46
C GLN A 90 -1.26 6.20 -3.44
N GLN A 91 -1.23 5.22 -2.54
CA GLN A 91 -2.22 5.11 -1.45
C GLN A 91 -2.17 6.33 -0.51
N GLN A 92 -0.97 6.80 -0.17
CA GLN A 92 -0.80 7.98 0.67
C GLN A 92 -1.29 9.26 -0.04
N GLU A 93 -1.00 9.40 -1.33
CA GLU A 93 -1.49 10.52 -2.15
C GLU A 93 -3.01 10.49 -2.32
N ALA A 94 -3.59 9.31 -2.57
CA ALA A 94 -5.03 9.13 -2.66
C ALA A 94 -5.73 9.53 -1.35
N CYS A 95 -5.14 9.17 -0.19
CA CYS A 95 -5.62 9.64 1.10
C CYS A 95 -5.62 11.18 1.20
N ARG A 96 -4.53 11.84 0.76
CA ARG A 96 -4.42 13.32 0.77
C ARG A 96 -5.45 13.98 -0.16
N LEU A 97 -5.57 13.52 -1.39
CA LEU A 97 -6.54 14.04 -2.35
C LEU A 97 -7.97 13.87 -1.86
N ALA A 98 -8.27 12.73 -1.24
CA ALA A 98 -9.58 12.50 -0.66
C ALA A 98 -9.88 13.39 0.55
N LEU A 99 -8.85 13.78 1.34
CA LEU A 99 -9.02 14.81 2.38
C LEU A 99 -9.35 16.16 1.77
N VAL A 100 -8.63 16.57 0.71
CA VAL A 100 -8.92 17.83 -0.01
C VAL A 100 -10.35 17.83 -0.56
N ALA A 101 -10.79 16.73 -1.17
CA ALA A 101 -12.15 16.59 -1.67
C ALA A 101 -13.20 16.71 -0.55
N ASP A 102 -12.99 16.03 0.59
CA ASP A 102 -13.88 16.13 1.75
C ASP A 102 -13.89 17.56 2.32
N SER A 103 -12.76 18.27 2.33
CA SER A 103 -12.68 19.68 2.75
C SER A 103 -13.43 20.63 1.81
N LEU A 104 -13.33 20.44 0.50
CA LEU A 104 -14.10 21.22 -0.48
C LEU A 104 -15.61 20.99 -0.34
N ASP A 105 -16.04 19.73 -0.15
CA ASP A 105 -17.44 19.39 0.10
C ASP A 105 -17.94 19.99 1.43
N PHE A 106 -17.09 20.05 2.46
CA PHE A 106 -17.42 20.71 3.72
C PHE A 106 -17.65 22.21 3.53
N ILE A 107 -16.76 22.91 2.82
CA ILE A 107 -16.90 24.35 2.55
C ILE A 107 -18.20 24.61 1.79
N HIS A 108 -18.49 23.81 0.76
CA HIS A 108 -19.70 23.94 -0.04
C HIS A 108 -20.97 23.77 0.82
N LYS A 109 -21.07 22.66 1.56
CA LYS A 109 -22.24 22.36 2.40
C LYS A 109 -22.39 23.29 3.60
N ALA A 110 -21.28 23.76 4.16
CA ALA A 110 -21.32 24.79 5.21
C ALA A 110 -21.92 26.09 4.65
N GLY A 111 -21.57 26.49 3.43
CA GLY A 111 -22.18 27.64 2.76
C GLY A 111 -23.69 27.47 2.54
N GLU A 112 -24.12 26.29 2.08
CA GLU A 112 -25.55 25.98 1.92
C GLU A 112 -26.29 25.99 3.26
N LEU A 113 -25.69 25.46 4.32
CA LEU A 113 -26.25 25.49 5.67
C LEU A 113 -26.43 26.93 6.15
N HIS A 114 -25.41 27.78 6.03
CA HIS A 114 -25.52 29.18 6.46
C HIS A 114 -26.61 29.92 5.68
N SER A 115 -26.73 29.66 4.38
CA SER A 115 -27.82 30.22 3.56
C SER A 115 -29.20 29.77 4.05
N ALA A 116 -29.36 28.48 4.39
CA ALA A 116 -30.61 27.96 4.93
C ALA A 116 -30.93 28.50 6.35
N LEU A 117 -29.90 28.69 7.19
CA LEU A 117 -30.05 29.30 8.51
C LEU A 117 -30.48 30.76 8.42
N PHE A 118 -29.93 31.52 7.48
CA PHE A 118 -30.36 32.90 7.25
C PHE A 118 -31.83 32.98 6.84
N ALA A 119 -32.31 32.06 6.00
CA ALA A 119 -33.72 31.97 5.64
C ALA A 119 -34.60 31.57 6.84
N ALA A 120 -34.19 30.57 7.62
CA ALA A 120 -34.92 30.11 8.80
C ALA A 120 -34.99 31.17 9.91
N ALA A 121 -33.99 32.03 10.02
CA ALA A 121 -33.94 33.12 11.01
C ALA A 121 -34.75 34.36 10.63
N GLN A 122 -35.32 34.43 9.41
CA GLN A 122 -36.16 35.57 9.03
C GLN A 122 -37.47 35.59 9.83
N PRO A 123 -38.01 36.77 10.17
CA PRO A 123 -39.29 36.88 10.89
C PRO A 123 -40.48 36.18 10.19
N SER A 124 -40.42 36.04 8.87
CA SER A 124 -41.44 35.39 8.04
C SER A 124 -41.12 33.94 7.70
N SER A 125 -40.20 33.29 8.43
CA SER A 125 -39.80 31.92 8.13
C SER A 125 -40.93 30.92 8.39
N SER A 126 -40.99 29.90 7.56
CA SER A 126 -41.97 28.82 7.67
C SER A 126 -41.37 27.62 8.42
N PRO A 127 -42.20 26.69 8.95
CA PRO A 127 -41.71 25.42 9.48
C PRO A 127 -40.85 24.63 8.47
N ARG A 128 -41.13 24.79 7.17
CA ARG A 128 -40.34 24.18 6.09
C ARG A 128 -38.91 24.71 6.05
N ASP A 129 -38.70 26.01 6.30
CA ASP A 129 -37.36 26.61 6.28
C ASP A 129 -36.50 26.07 7.44
N HIS A 130 -37.11 25.87 8.61
CA HIS A 130 -36.45 25.24 9.75
C HIS A 130 -36.07 23.78 9.47
N HIS A 131 -36.98 22.99 8.87
CA HIS A 131 -36.68 21.62 8.48
C HIS A 131 -35.58 21.55 7.41
N HIS A 132 -35.60 22.48 6.45
CA HIS A 132 -34.56 22.56 5.42
C HIS A 132 -33.19 22.85 6.05
N ALA A 133 -33.11 23.82 6.96
CA ALA A 133 -31.88 24.12 7.70
C ALA A 133 -31.38 22.90 8.51
N LEU A 134 -32.28 22.15 9.16
CA LEU A 134 -31.93 20.92 9.88
C LEU A 134 -31.33 19.86 8.95
N VAL A 135 -31.93 19.65 7.77
CA VAL A 135 -31.38 18.72 6.76
C VAL A 135 -30.00 19.16 6.30
N LYS A 136 -29.79 20.46 6.06
CA LYS A 136 -28.46 20.99 5.70
C LYS A 136 -27.44 20.79 6.82
N ALA A 137 -27.84 20.92 8.09
CA ALA A 137 -26.95 20.67 9.23
C ALA A 137 -26.51 19.20 9.27
N GLN A 138 -27.44 18.26 9.07
CA GLN A 138 -27.13 16.83 9.00
C GLN A 138 -26.19 16.49 7.83
N GLN A 139 -26.29 17.18 6.70
CA GLN A 139 -25.36 17.00 5.57
C GLN A 139 -23.95 17.43 5.94
N VAL A 140 -23.79 18.56 6.66
CA VAL A 140 -22.50 19.03 7.17
C VAL A 140 -21.91 18.03 8.18
N ASP A 141 -22.71 17.51 9.11
CA ASP A 141 -22.29 16.47 10.07
C ASP A 141 -21.75 15.23 9.35
N GLY A 142 -22.41 14.82 8.26
CA GLY A 142 -21.98 13.71 7.44
C GLY A 142 -20.57 13.89 6.87
N VAL A 143 -20.24 15.10 6.37
CA VAL A 143 -18.91 15.40 5.85
C VAL A 143 -17.88 15.51 6.98
N LEU A 144 -18.22 16.21 8.05
CA LEU A 144 -17.32 16.38 9.20
C LEU A 144 -16.94 15.04 9.81
N ARG A 145 -17.87 14.08 9.85
CA ARG A 145 -17.60 12.69 10.26
C ARG A 145 -16.58 12.00 9.33
N ARG A 146 -16.66 12.19 8.01
CA ARG A 146 -15.68 11.63 7.06
C ARG A 146 -14.30 12.23 7.27
N ILE A 147 -14.20 13.55 7.44
CA ILE A 147 -12.93 14.25 7.74
C ILE A 147 -12.33 13.70 9.04
N ARG A 148 -13.11 13.63 10.12
CA ARG A 148 -12.65 13.09 11.42
C ARG A 148 -12.16 11.65 11.32
N ARG A 149 -12.82 10.80 10.53
CA ARG A 149 -12.38 9.41 10.30
C ARG A 149 -11.08 9.33 9.51
N ARG A 150 -10.81 10.30 8.63
CA ARG A 150 -9.64 10.31 7.74
C ARG A 150 -8.39 10.90 8.40
N LEU A 151 -8.54 11.89 9.29
CA LEU A 151 -7.41 12.54 9.98
C LEU A 151 -6.40 11.57 10.62
N PRO A 152 -6.81 10.47 11.29
CA PRO A 152 -5.88 9.48 11.83
C PRO A 152 -4.91 8.86 10.82
N ASN A 153 -5.26 8.80 9.53
CA ASN A 153 -4.39 8.26 8.47
C ASN A 153 -3.14 9.14 8.24
N PHE A 154 -3.13 10.38 8.74
CA PHE A 154 -2.00 11.30 8.65
C PHE A 154 -1.23 11.47 9.96
N LEU A 155 -1.81 11.03 11.08
CA LEU A 155 -1.23 11.18 12.42
C LEU A 155 -0.38 9.97 12.84
N ARG A 156 -0.55 8.83 12.19
CA ARG A 156 0.32 7.68 12.43
C ARG A 156 1.65 7.91 11.70
N PRO A 157 2.80 7.90 12.39
CA PRO A 157 4.04 7.58 11.71
C PRO A 157 3.82 6.24 11.01
N THR A 158 4.33 6.09 9.80
CA THR A 158 4.27 4.87 8.98
C THR A 158 4.97 3.70 9.68
N MET A 159 4.40 3.18 10.77
CA MET A 159 4.76 1.92 11.37
C MET A 159 3.71 0.92 10.89
N SER A 160 4.15 0.14 9.91
CA SER A 160 3.51 -1.07 9.43
C SER A 160 2.84 -1.84 10.56
N THR A 161 1.54 -2.10 10.45
CA THR A 161 0.84 -3.14 11.25
C THR A 161 1.12 -4.55 10.72
N GLY A 162 2.19 -4.75 9.95
CA GLY A 162 2.72 -6.07 9.68
C GLY A 162 3.30 -6.63 10.97
N SER A 163 2.61 -7.63 11.53
CA SER A 163 3.12 -8.55 12.53
C SER A 163 4.57 -8.92 12.21
N GLY A 164 5.51 -8.24 12.85
CA GLY A 164 6.88 -8.70 12.95
C GLY A 164 6.83 -9.89 13.89
N ASN A 165 6.68 -11.09 13.33
CA ASN A 165 6.85 -12.32 14.08
C ASN A 165 8.34 -12.44 14.43
N THR A 166 8.80 -11.72 15.44
CA THR A 166 10.11 -11.90 16.05
C THR A 166 10.07 -13.18 16.88
N GLY A 167 10.07 -14.31 16.17
CA GLY A 167 10.40 -15.60 16.74
C GLY A 167 11.89 -15.61 17.06
N GLY A 168 12.21 -15.58 18.35
CA GLY A 168 13.58 -15.65 18.85
C GLY A 168 13.58 -16.07 20.32
N THR A 169 13.14 -17.30 20.59
CA THR A 169 13.52 -18.00 21.83
C THR A 169 15.00 -18.31 21.75
N HIS A 170 15.81 -17.58 22.50
CA HIS A 170 17.13 -18.03 22.90
C HIS A 170 17.02 -18.69 24.28
N GLN A 171 17.47 -19.95 24.32
CA GLN A 171 17.80 -20.71 25.51
C GLN A 171 18.90 -20.02 26.32
#